data_AF-A0A2V7M8E7-F1
#
_entry.id   AF-A0A2V7M8E7-F1
#
_cell.length_a   1.000
_cell.length_b   1.000
_cell.length_c   1.000
_cell.angle_alpha   90.00
_cell.angle_beta   90.00
_cell.angle_gamma   90.00
#
_symmetry.space_group_name_H-M   'P 1'
#
loop_
_entity.id
_entity.type
_entity.pdbx_description
1 polymer ?
#
loop_
_entity_poly.entity_id
_entity_poly.type
_entity_poly.pdbx_seq_one_letter_code
_entity_poly.pdbx_strand_id
1 'polypeptide(L)'
;MRVFLDCPDTFCDFDYYRTEITFVNWVRDRQFAQVHILVTTQRTGGGQEFTLAFIGLERFGGTVDTLRRLSHTTDTQDDIRRGLAQTMRLGLVRFAAKTPVAGKLAISYSAPVSAAAQVRDPWNYWVFSAGLSGNLNGEKSLKFQYWSGRLSAERLTDAWKITFSANQSYNQGDFSTPVFDSSGTQIGEQKVRNINRGNNANALIVRSLGAHWSFGVRGLASSSTFLNQKLAARIAPAIEYDVIPYSQSTRRLLTFRYEVGPTAYRGFTRAYRCACSAVLA
;
A
#
# COMPACT_ATOMS: atom_id res chain seq x y z
N MET A 1 8.89 34.59 10.17
CA MET A 1 9.79 33.90 9.22
C MET A 1 8.99 33.60 7.97
N ARG A 2 9.47 33.93 6.78
CA ARG A 2 8.71 33.71 5.52
C ARG A 2 9.06 32.36 4.90
N VAL A 3 8.06 31.55 4.58
CA VAL A 3 8.23 30.18 4.10
C VAL A 3 7.46 29.98 2.81
N PHE A 4 8.11 29.42 1.80
CA PHE A 4 7.51 29.01 0.53
C PHE A 4 7.46 27.47 0.48
N LEU A 5 6.29 26.92 0.16
CA LEU A 5 6.09 25.49 -0.03
C LEU A 5 6.04 25.18 -1.53
N ASP A 6 6.91 24.30 -1.96
CA ASP A 6 7.04 23.85 -3.33
C ASP A 6 6.80 22.35 -3.41
N CYS A 7 5.78 21.97 -4.17
CA CYS A 7 5.35 20.59 -4.35
C CYS A 7 5.03 20.35 -5.84
N PRO A 8 6.05 20.19 -6.70
CA PRO A 8 5.85 20.09 -8.14
C PRO A 8 5.17 18.78 -8.55
N ASP A 9 5.48 17.67 -7.89
CA ASP A 9 5.10 16.31 -8.29
C ASP A 9 4.10 15.65 -7.32
N THR A 10 3.46 16.41 -6.43
CA THR A 10 2.61 15.87 -5.36
C THR A 10 1.50 16.84 -5.00
N PHE A 11 0.29 16.32 -4.82
CA PHE A 11 -0.83 17.11 -4.32
C PHE A 11 -0.57 17.52 -2.86
N CYS A 12 -0.02 18.71 -2.65
CA CYS A 12 0.13 19.33 -1.34
C CYS A 12 -1.06 20.25 -1.07
N ASP A 13 -1.81 19.93 -0.03
CA ASP A 13 -2.91 20.75 0.47
C ASP A 13 -2.34 22.01 1.16
N PHE A 14 -2.04 23.04 0.38
CA PHE A 14 -1.43 24.28 0.88
C PHE A 14 -2.31 24.99 1.92
N ASP A 15 -3.64 24.93 1.74
CA ASP A 15 -4.57 25.53 2.69
C ASP A 15 -4.49 24.84 4.05
N TYR A 16 -4.43 23.51 4.08
CA TYR A 16 -4.24 22.74 5.30
C TYR A 16 -2.93 23.11 6.03
N TYR A 17 -1.79 23.15 5.32
CA TYR A 17 -0.50 23.48 5.96
C TYR A 17 -0.46 24.91 6.48
N ARG A 18 -1.14 25.84 5.78
CA ARG A 18 -1.28 27.22 6.21
C ARG A 18 -2.08 27.34 7.51
N THR A 19 -3.16 26.57 7.67
CA THR A 19 -3.96 26.57 8.90
C THR A 19 -3.29 25.84 10.05
N GLU A 20 -2.53 24.77 9.76
CA GLU A 20 -1.91 23.92 10.78
C GLU A 20 -0.53 24.40 11.28
N ILE A 21 0.20 25.18 10.48
CA ILE A 21 1.54 25.66 10.81
C ILE A 21 1.52 27.18 10.83
N THR A 22 1.08 27.74 11.96
CA THR A 22 0.78 29.17 12.12
C THR A 22 1.95 30.00 12.65
N PHE A 23 3.03 29.36 13.13
CA PHE A 23 4.21 30.06 13.65
C PHE A 23 5.15 30.59 12.54
N VAL A 24 4.79 30.34 11.27
CA VAL A 24 5.49 30.83 10.09
C VAL A 24 4.56 31.67 9.22
N ASN A 25 5.14 32.57 8.43
CA ASN A 25 4.40 33.37 7.46
C ASN A 25 4.53 32.71 6.09
N TRP A 26 3.45 32.13 5.59
CA TRP A 26 3.43 31.50 4.28
C TRP A 26 3.43 32.56 3.16
N VAL A 27 4.35 32.41 2.20
CA VAL A 27 4.42 33.25 1.00
C VAL A 27 4.15 32.41 -0.23
N ARG A 28 3.57 33.03 -1.27
CA ARG A 28 3.24 32.37 -2.54
C ARG A 28 4.36 32.42 -3.58
N ASP A 29 5.33 33.30 -3.39
CA ASP A 29 6.45 33.47 -4.31
C ASP A 29 7.75 33.13 -3.61
N ARG A 30 8.57 32.31 -4.28
CA ARG A 30 9.91 31.90 -3.83
C ARG A 30 10.83 33.09 -3.55
N GLN A 31 10.66 34.21 -4.26
CA GLN A 31 11.54 35.39 -4.14
C GLN A 31 11.41 36.08 -2.78
N PHE A 32 10.26 35.97 -2.13
CA PHE A 32 10.03 36.55 -0.79
C PHE A 32 10.29 35.53 0.34
N ALA A 33 10.75 34.32 0.01
CA ALA A 33 10.94 33.26 0.98
C ALA A 33 12.28 33.38 1.71
N GLN A 34 12.26 33.10 3.00
CA GLN A 34 13.47 32.91 3.82
C GLN A 34 13.80 31.43 3.99
N VAL A 35 12.80 30.56 3.83
CA VAL A 35 12.94 29.12 3.79
C VAL A 35 12.10 28.60 2.63
N HIS A 36 12.71 27.84 1.73
CA HIS A 36 12.04 27.12 0.66
C HIS A 36 11.96 25.66 1.06
N ILE A 37 10.73 25.16 1.20
CA ILE A 37 10.47 23.74 1.43
C ILE A 37 10.17 23.11 0.07
N LEU A 38 11.03 22.22 -0.38
CA LEU A 38 10.79 21.40 -1.57
C LEU A 38 10.37 20.00 -1.13
N VAL A 39 9.17 19.59 -1.51
CA VAL A 39 8.64 18.26 -1.24
C VAL A 39 8.68 17.43 -2.52
N THR A 40 9.38 16.31 -2.46
CA THR A 40 9.39 15.30 -3.52
C THR A 40 8.90 13.97 -3.00
N THR A 41 8.36 13.15 -3.90
CA THR A 41 7.87 11.82 -3.54
C THR A 41 8.50 10.74 -4.39
N GLN A 42 8.75 9.59 -3.76
CA GLN A 42 9.17 8.38 -4.43
C GLN A 42 8.30 7.22 -3.98
N ARG A 43 7.76 6.45 -4.93
CA ARG A 43 6.98 5.26 -4.62
C ARG A 43 7.91 4.17 -4.06
N THR A 44 7.51 3.56 -2.94
CA THR A 44 8.22 2.43 -2.34
C THR A 44 7.37 1.16 -2.44
N GLY A 45 7.95 -0.01 -2.17
CA GLY A 45 7.22 -1.27 -2.19
C GLY A 45 6.08 -1.38 -1.17
N GLY A 46 6.05 -0.50 -0.16
CA GLY A 46 5.06 -0.50 0.92
C GLY A 46 4.27 0.80 1.08
N GLY A 47 4.42 1.77 0.16
CA GLY A 47 3.76 3.08 0.23
C GLY A 47 4.51 4.15 -0.55
N GLN A 48 4.69 5.33 0.04
CA GLN A 48 5.41 6.45 -0.57
C GLN A 48 6.42 7.02 0.43
N GLU A 49 7.62 7.34 -0.04
CA GLU A 49 8.59 8.14 0.70
C GLU A 49 8.45 9.60 0.26
N PHE A 50 8.24 10.48 1.23
CA PHE A 50 8.25 11.93 1.06
C PHE A 50 9.60 12.46 1.54
N THR A 51 10.31 13.17 0.67
CA THR A 51 11.54 13.89 1.02
C THR A 51 11.23 15.38 1.08
N LEU A 52 11.49 16.00 2.22
CA LEU A 52 11.29 17.42 2.46
C LEU A 52 12.65 18.08 2.61
N ALA A 53 13.08 18.81 1.59
CA ALA A 53 14.29 19.61 1.63
C ALA A 53 13.95 21.03 2.11
N PHE A 54 14.63 21.49 3.17
CA PHE A 54 14.50 22.82 3.73
C PHE A 54 15.71 23.65 3.33
N ILE A 55 15.51 24.58 2.41
CA ILE A 55 16.57 25.39 1.81
C ILE A 55 16.48 26.80 2.40
N GLY A 56 17.47 27.18 3.19
CA GLY A 56 17.56 28.52 3.74
C GLY A 56 17.94 29.56 2.68
N LEU A 57 17.19 30.66 2.67
CA LEU A 57 17.37 31.83 1.80
C LEU A 57 17.58 33.08 2.66
N GLU A 58 18.04 34.17 2.04
CA GLU A 58 18.39 35.43 2.72
C GLU A 58 19.28 35.18 3.96
N ARG A 59 18.81 35.59 5.15
CA ARG A 59 19.47 35.43 6.45
C ARG A 59 19.70 33.98 6.89
N PHE A 60 19.06 33.01 6.23
CA PHE A 60 19.27 31.58 6.48
C PHE A 60 20.13 30.91 5.41
N GLY A 61 20.73 31.70 4.49
CA GLY A 61 21.62 31.21 3.46
C GLY A 61 22.69 30.26 4.00
N GLY A 62 22.93 29.17 3.27
CA GLY A 62 23.87 28.11 3.66
C GLY A 62 23.33 27.09 4.68
N THR A 63 22.12 27.29 5.23
CA THR A 63 21.46 26.26 6.05
C THR A 63 20.57 25.40 5.17
N VAL A 64 20.94 24.13 5.00
CA VAL A 64 20.11 23.12 4.34
C VAL A 64 19.81 22.00 5.31
N ASP A 65 18.59 21.49 5.23
CA ASP A 65 18.17 20.29 5.95
C ASP A 65 17.33 19.39 5.04
N THR A 66 17.28 18.11 5.36
CA THR A 66 16.45 17.16 4.62
C THR A 66 15.86 16.16 5.57
N LEU A 67 14.53 16.14 5.65
CA LEU A 67 13.77 15.18 6.43
C LEU A 67 13.02 14.22 5.50
N ARG A 68 12.81 12.99 5.96
CA ARG A 68 12.08 11.97 5.22
C ARG A 68 10.91 11.45 6.05
N ARG A 69 9.80 11.19 5.38
CA ARG A 69 8.62 10.55 5.96
C ARG A 69 8.15 9.43 5.05
N LEU A 70 8.01 8.23 5.60
CA LEU A 70 7.39 7.10 4.92
C LEU A 70 5.90 7.09 5.22
N SER A 71 5.05 6.95 4.19
CA SER A 71 3.66 6.54 4.34
C SER A 71 3.51 5.05 4.06
N HIS A 72 2.51 4.45 4.70
CA HIS A 72 2.10 3.07 4.47
C HIS A 72 0.91 3.00 3.51
N THR A 73 0.71 1.85 2.86
CA THR A 73 -0.47 1.61 2.00
C THR A 73 -1.81 1.70 2.74
N THR A 74 -1.80 1.63 4.06
CA THR A 74 -2.98 1.74 4.93
C THR A 74 -3.27 3.18 5.37
N ASP A 75 -2.33 4.11 5.17
CA ASP A 75 -2.48 5.48 5.63
C ASP A 75 -3.52 6.21 4.77
N THR A 76 -4.45 6.90 5.43
CA THR A 76 -5.41 7.75 4.73
C THR A 76 -4.72 9.04 4.25
N GLN A 77 -5.38 9.79 3.35
CA GLN A 77 -4.88 11.11 2.94
C GLN A 77 -4.75 12.08 4.12
N ASP A 78 -5.58 11.93 5.16
CA ASP A 78 -5.49 12.74 6.39
C ASP A 78 -4.26 12.35 7.22
N ASP A 79 -3.96 11.04 7.33
CA ASP A 79 -2.74 10.55 8.00
C ASP A 79 -1.46 11.08 7.33
N ILE A 80 -1.44 11.06 6.00
CA ILE A 80 -0.31 11.58 5.21
C ILE A 80 -0.16 13.08 5.44
N ARG A 81 -1.25 13.87 5.35
CA ARG A 81 -1.23 15.33 5.58
C ARG A 81 -0.77 15.68 7.00
N ARG A 82 -1.28 15.00 8.04
CA ARG A 82 -0.85 15.19 9.43
C ARG A 82 0.64 14.85 9.62
N GLY A 83 1.09 13.74 9.06
CA GLY A 83 2.49 13.31 9.14
C GLY A 83 3.45 14.28 8.44
N LEU A 84 3.06 14.79 7.27
CA LEU A 84 3.82 15.82 6.56
C LEU A 84 3.86 17.13 7.34
N ALA A 85 2.73 17.58 7.90
CA ALA A 85 2.69 18.78 8.73
C ALA A 85 3.61 18.64 9.95
N GLN A 86 3.62 17.48 10.62
CA GLN A 86 4.54 17.22 11.72
C GLN A 86 6.02 17.28 11.29
N THR A 87 6.34 16.69 10.12
CA THR A 87 7.70 16.70 9.58
C THR A 87 8.13 18.12 9.18
N MET A 88 7.23 18.90 8.59
CA MET A 88 7.45 20.33 8.31
C MET A 88 7.69 21.14 9.58
N ARG A 89 6.86 20.94 10.62
CA ARG A 89 7.05 21.59 11.92
C ARG A 89 8.45 21.31 12.45
N LEU A 90 8.87 20.05 12.44
CA LEU A 90 10.19 19.63 12.92
C LEU A 90 11.35 20.29 12.14
N GLY A 91 11.30 20.27 10.80
CA GLY A 91 12.34 20.90 9.99
C GLY A 91 12.39 22.42 10.13
N LEU A 92 11.22 23.06 10.30
CA LEU A 92 11.11 24.50 10.51
C LEU A 92 11.61 24.95 11.89
N VAL A 93 11.63 24.09 12.91
CA VAL A 93 12.16 24.42 14.25
C VAL A 93 13.59 24.93 14.15
N ARG A 94 14.44 24.31 13.32
CA ARG A 94 15.85 24.72 13.15
C ARG A 94 15.99 26.18 12.69
N PHE A 95 15.10 26.64 11.83
CA PHE A 95 15.07 28.02 11.35
C PHE A 95 14.37 28.95 12.33
N ALA A 96 13.26 28.50 12.93
CA ALA A 96 12.48 29.26 13.90
C ALA A 96 13.28 29.54 15.19
N ALA A 97 14.17 28.63 15.60
CA ALA A 97 15.08 28.77 16.72
C ALA A 97 16.01 30.00 16.60
N LYS A 98 16.30 30.45 15.37
CA LYS A 98 17.10 31.65 15.09
C LYS A 98 16.26 32.93 14.96
N THR A 99 15.03 32.92 15.49
CA THR A 99 14.08 34.04 15.38
C THR A 99 13.39 34.33 16.72
N PRO A 100 12.76 35.50 16.90
CA PRO A 100 12.02 35.81 18.12
C PRO A 100 10.86 34.85 18.45
N VAL A 101 10.40 34.04 17.46
CA VAL A 101 9.38 33.01 17.68
C VAL A 101 9.89 31.86 18.56
N ALA A 102 11.21 31.66 18.66
CA ALA A 102 11.81 30.56 19.42
C ALA A 102 11.30 30.49 20.87
N GLY A 103 11.20 31.63 21.57
CA GLY A 103 10.72 31.70 22.95
C GLY A 103 9.22 31.40 23.13
N LYS A 104 8.47 31.24 22.03
CA LYS A 104 7.04 30.90 22.01
C LYS A 104 6.79 29.46 21.57
N LEU A 105 7.83 28.69 21.23
CA LEU A 105 7.71 27.31 20.80
C LEU A 105 7.88 26.36 21.98
N ALA A 106 6.90 25.48 22.17
CA ALA A 106 7.01 24.33 23.06
C ALA A 106 7.22 23.06 22.22
N ILE A 107 8.29 22.31 22.50
CA ILE A 107 8.58 21.04 21.85
C ILE A 107 8.28 19.94 22.86
N SER A 108 7.25 19.13 22.60
CA SER A 108 6.94 17.96 23.39
C SER A 108 7.44 16.70 22.69
N TYR A 109 8.07 15.81 23.46
CA TYR A 109 8.40 14.46 23.03
C TYR A 109 7.44 13.50 23.71
N SER A 110 6.48 12.98 22.94
CA SER A 110 5.66 11.87 23.38
C SER A 110 6.48 10.61 23.22
N ALA A 111 7.16 10.19 24.30
CA ALA A 111 7.79 8.89 24.33
C ALA A 111 6.73 7.84 23.94
N PRO A 112 7.06 6.91 23.02
CA PRO A 112 6.17 5.78 22.81
C PRO A 112 5.98 5.16 24.19
N VAL A 113 4.72 4.96 24.60
CA VAL A 113 4.44 4.14 25.78
C VAL A 113 5.20 2.86 25.52
N SER A 114 6.26 2.62 26.29
CA SER A 114 7.00 1.38 26.25
C SER A 114 5.98 0.30 26.54
N ALA A 115 5.47 -0.36 25.49
CA ALA A 115 4.69 -1.57 25.60
C ALA A 115 5.65 -2.70 25.99
N ALA A 116 6.26 -2.56 27.16
CA ALA A 116 6.91 -3.62 27.93
C ALA A 116 5.98 -4.14 29.03
N ALA A 117 4.69 -3.79 28.99
CA ALA A 117 3.68 -4.71 29.48
C ALA A 117 3.45 -5.72 28.36
N GLN A 118 3.85 -6.97 28.57
CA GLN A 118 3.28 -8.09 27.83
C GLN A 118 1.77 -8.05 28.05
N VAL A 119 1.05 -7.30 27.21
CA VAL A 119 -0.39 -7.42 27.09
C VAL A 119 -0.60 -8.87 26.70
N ARG A 120 -1.26 -9.64 27.56
CA ARG A 120 -1.60 -11.04 27.29
C ARG A 120 -2.38 -11.06 25.98
N ASP A 121 -1.75 -11.49 24.91
CA ASP A 121 -2.35 -11.55 23.59
C ASP A 121 -3.37 -12.70 23.55
N PRO A 122 -4.69 -12.41 23.54
CA PRO A 122 -5.71 -13.44 23.51
C PRO A 122 -5.77 -14.15 22.15
N TRP A 123 -5.16 -13.58 21.11
CA TRP A 123 -5.18 -14.09 19.74
C TRP A 123 -3.92 -14.88 19.38
N ASN A 124 -2.94 -15.01 20.28
CA ASN A 124 -1.72 -15.82 20.08
C ASN A 124 -1.02 -15.51 18.74
N TYR A 125 -0.67 -14.25 18.55
CA TYR A 125 0.03 -13.64 17.42
C TYR A 125 -0.75 -13.66 16.10
N TRP A 126 -2.04 -14.00 16.13
CA TRP A 126 -2.91 -13.91 14.95
C TRP A 126 -3.40 -12.49 14.73
N VAL A 127 -3.24 -12.00 13.50
CA VAL A 127 -3.81 -10.77 13.00
C VAL A 127 -4.80 -11.11 11.90
N PHE A 128 -6.06 -10.70 12.08
CA PHE A 128 -7.12 -10.87 11.10
C PHE A 128 -7.45 -9.52 10.46
N SER A 129 -7.63 -9.52 9.14
CA SER A 129 -8.06 -8.33 8.39
C SER A 129 -9.14 -8.72 7.39
N ALA A 130 -10.19 -7.91 7.34
CA ALA A 130 -11.26 -8.02 6.38
C ALA A 130 -11.48 -6.66 5.72
N GLY A 131 -11.58 -6.64 4.40
CA GLY A 131 -11.83 -5.45 3.60
C GLY A 131 -12.87 -5.73 2.55
N LEU A 132 -13.81 -4.80 2.38
CA LEU A 132 -14.80 -4.81 1.32
C LEU A 132 -14.82 -3.42 0.70
N SER A 133 -14.70 -3.35 -0.62
CA SER A 133 -14.82 -2.11 -1.39
C SER A 133 -15.76 -2.31 -2.56
N GLY A 134 -16.46 -1.26 -2.95
CA GLY A 134 -17.42 -1.28 -4.04
C GLY A 134 -17.48 0.05 -4.76
N ASN A 135 -17.79 -0.01 -6.06
CA ASN A 135 -18.05 1.14 -6.90
C ASN A 135 -19.25 0.84 -7.80
N LEU A 136 -20.24 1.72 -7.79
CA LEU A 136 -21.46 1.61 -8.58
C LEU A 136 -21.57 2.87 -9.45
N ASN A 137 -21.82 2.69 -10.74
CA ASN A 137 -22.09 3.77 -11.68
C ASN A 137 -23.25 3.38 -12.59
N GLY A 138 -24.17 4.31 -12.90
CA GLY A 138 -25.39 3.97 -13.63
C GLY A 138 -25.98 5.12 -14.42
N GLU A 139 -26.16 4.88 -15.72
CA GLU A 139 -26.86 5.71 -16.70
C GLU A 139 -27.99 4.88 -17.36
N LYS A 140 -28.82 5.52 -18.20
CA LYS A 140 -29.95 4.84 -18.86
C LYS A 140 -29.49 3.69 -19.77
N SER A 141 -28.37 3.86 -20.46
CA SER A 141 -27.82 2.90 -21.43
C SER A 141 -26.71 2.01 -20.86
N LEU A 142 -26.08 2.39 -19.74
CA LEU A 142 -24.91 1.72 -19.16
C LEU A 142 -25.01 1.62 -17.64
N LYS A 143 -24.84 0.42 -17.08
CA LYS A 143 -24.70 0.22 -15.63
C LYS A 143 -23.46 -0.59 -15.34
N PHE A 144 -22.63 -0.09 -14.43
CA PHE A 144 -21.40 -0.72 -14.00
C PHE A 144 -21.43 -0.93 -12.50
N GLN A 145 -21.00 -2.11 -12.06
CA GLN A 145 -20.74 -2.39 -10.67
C GLN A 145 -19.44 -3.16 -10.51
N TYR A 146 -18.65 -2.74 -9.53
CA TYR A 146 -17.45 -3.39 -9.09
C TYR A 146 -17.54 -3.65 -7.60
N TRP A 147 -17.19 -4.86 -7.18
CA TRP A 147 -17.04 -5.24 -5.79
C TRP A 147 -15.71 -5.95 -5.62
N SER A 148 -14.98 -5.66 -4.55
CA SER A 148 -13.83 -6.45 -4.16
C SER A 148 -13.76 -6.70 -2.67
N GLY A 149 -13.57 -7.96 -2.32
CA GLY A 149 -13.39 -8.43 -0.96
C GLY A 149 -11.97 -8.95 -0.74
N ARG A 150 -11.42 -8.71 0.45
CA ARG A 150 -10.17 -9.29 0.93
C ARG A 150 -10.37 -9.79 2.35
N LEU A 151 -9.97 -11.03 2.60
CA LEU A 151 -9.81 -11.60 3.94
C LEU A 151 -8.36 -12.04 4.08
N SER A 152 -7.74 -11.74 5.21
CA SER A 152 -6.42 -12.28 5.54
C SER A 152 -6.30 -12.63 7.02
N ALA A 153 -5.57 -13.70 7.29
CA ALA A 153 -5.21 -14.13 8.62
C ALA A 153 -3.71 -14.42 8.63
N GLU A 154 -2.96 -13.75 9.49
CA GLU A 154 -1.51 -13.85 9.55
C GLU A 154 -1.08 -14.15 10.97
N ARG A 155 -0.18 -15.12 11.14
CA ARG A 155 0.50 -15.39 12.41
C ARG A 155 1.99 -15.40 12.19
N LEU A 156 2.69 -14.56 12.94
CA LEU A 156 4.13 -14.45 12.89
C LEU A 156 4.73 -14.64 14.29
N THR A 157 5.62 -15.61 14.41
CA THR A 157 6.40 -15.93 15.61
C THR A 157 7.81 -16.29 15.18
N ASP A 158 8.76 -16.37 16.12
CA ASP A 158 10.15 -16.72 15.82
C ASP A 158 10.30 -18.07 15.09
N ALA A 159 9.40 -19.02 15.36
CA ALA A 159 9.43 -20.36 14.77
C ALA A 159 8.49 -20.53 13.57
N TRP A 160 7.44 -19.72 13.44
CA TRP A 160 6.38 -19.93 12.45
C TRP A 160 5.91 -18.63 11.80
N LYS A 161 5.79 -18.68 10.48
CA LYS A 161 5.10 -17.68 9.66
C LYS A 161 3.97 -18.37 8.90
N ILE A 162 2.74 -18.01 9.23
CA ILE A 162 1.53 -18.55 8.63
C ILE A 162 0.75 -17.39 8.04
N THR A 163 0.43 -17.44 6.75
CA THR A 163 -0.40 -16.43 6.09
C THR A 163 -1.48 -17.10 5.27
N PHE A 164 -2.72 -16.71 5.52
CA PHE A 164 -3.87 -17.04 4.68
C PHE A 164 -4.41 -15.75 4.08
N SER A 165 -4.66 -15.74 2.77
CA SER A 165 -5.33 -14.63 2.09
C SER A 165 -6.37 -15.15 1.13
N ALA A 166 -7.53 -14.51 1.08
CA ALA A 166 -8.58 -14.76 0.12
C ALA A 166 -9.04 -13.42 -0.46
N ASN A 167 -9.10 -13.34 -1.78
CA ASN A 167 -9.49 -12.17 -2.53
C ASN A 167 -10.61 -12.55 -3.48
N GLN A 168 -11.61 -11.70 -3.56
CA GLN A 168 -12.72 -11.83 -4.49
C GLN A 168 -12.86 -10.52 -5.24
N SER A 169 -13.03 -10.61 -6.56
CA SER A 169 -13.36 -9.49 -7.43
C SER A 169 -14.57 -9.85 -8.27
N TYR A 170 -15.51 -8.91 -8.32
CA TYR A 170 -16.71 -9.00 -9.11
C TYR A 170 -16.83 -7.73 -9.93
N ASN A 171 -16.97 -7.88 -11.23
CA ASN A 171 -17.21 -6.79 -12.14
C ASN A 171 -18.38 -7.18 -13.03
N GLN A 172 -19.40 -6.34 -13.08
CA GLN A 172 -20.54 -6.50 -13.99
C GLN A 172 -20.81 -5.21 -14.73
N GLY A 173 -20.91 -5.33 -16.05
CA GLY A 173 -21.40 -4.28 -16.94
C GLY A 173 -22.71 -4.74 -17.60
N ASP A 174 -23.77 -3.97 -17.45
CA ASP A 174 -25.02 -4.13 -18.18
C ASP A 174 -25.14 -2.99 -19.20
N PHE A 175 -25.38 -3.33 -20.47
CA PHE A 175 -25.47 -2.41 -21.61
C PHE A 175 -26.84 -2.57 -22.27
N SER A 176 -27.53 -1.47 -22.55
CA SER A 176 -28.73 -1.48 -23.39
C SER A 176 -28.33 -1.03 -24.80
N THR A 177 -28.46 -1.91 -25.79
CA THR A 177 -28.16 -1.63 -27.19
C THR A 177 -29.46 -1.60 -28.00
N PRO A 178 -29.68 -0.58 -28.86
CA PRO A 178 -30.84 -0.57 -29.75
C PRO A 178 -30.77 -1.72 -30.75
N VAL A 179 -31.93 -2.33 -31.03
CA VAL A 179 -32.07 -3.38 -32.04
C VAL A 179 -32.79 -2.78 -33.24
N PHE A 180 -32.23 -2.97 -34.44
CA PHE A 180 -32.78 -2.48 -35.70
C PHE A 180 -33.26 -3.65 -36.57
N ASP A 181 -34.32 -3.44 -37.34
CA ASP A 181 -34.75 -4.37 -38.39
C ASP A 181 -33.87 -4.25 -39.65
N SER A 182 -34.14 -5.09 -40.66
CA SER A 182 -33.44 -5.04 -41.95
C SER A 182 -33.64 -3.73 -42.73
N SER A 183 -34.63 -2.92 -42.36
CA SER A 183 -34.88 -1.56 -42.90
C SER A 183 -34.20 -0.46 -42.07
N GLY A 184 -33.44 -0.79 -41.02
CA GLY A 184 -32.76 0.17 -40.15
C GLY A 184 -33.68 0.91 -39.17
N THR A 185 -34.92 0.44 -38.99
CA THR A 185 -35.86 1.00 -38.00
C THR A 185 -35.62 0.35 -36.65
N GLN A 186 -35.53 1.15 -35.59
CA GLN A 186 -35.34 0.63 -34.24
C GLN A 186 -36.61 -0.09 -33.78
N ILE A 187 -36.51 -1.41 -33.59
CA ILE A 187 -37.62 -2.29 -33.19
C ILE A 187 -37.60 -2.64 -31.70
N GLY A 188 -36.54 -2.25 -30.97
CA GLY A 188 -36.46 -2.44 -29.52
C GLY A 188 -35.10 -2.12 -28.91
N GLU A 189 -34.90 -2.56 -27.67
CA GLU A 189 -33.62 -2.52 -26.96
C GLU A 189 -33.27 -3.94 -26.47
N GLN A 190 -32.03 -4.36 -26.69
CA GLN A 190 -31.47 -5.59 -26.16
C GLN A 190 -30.56 -5.25 -24.97
N LYS A 191 -30.68 -6.02 -23.88
CA LYS A 191 -29.77 -5.92 -22.74
C LYS A 191 -28.66 -6.94 -22.86
N VAL A 192 -27.42 -6.47 -22.89
CA VAL A 192 -26.22 -7.30 -22.88
C VAL A 192 -25.60 -7.21 -21.48
N ARG A 193 -25.39 -8.37 -20.84
CA ARG A 193 -24.77 -8.47 -19.53
C ARG A 193 -23.41 -9.14 -19.65
N ASN A 194 -22.37 -8.44 -19.19
CA ASN A 194 -21.04 -8.98 -19.06
C ASN A 194 -20.68 -9.13 -17.57
N ILE A 195 -20.26 -10.33 -17.17
CA ILE A 195 -19.87 -10.64 -15.78
C ILE A 195 -18.45 -11.21 -15.77
N ASN A 196 -17.56 -10.51 -15.09
CA ASN A 196 -16.21 -10.96 -14.78
C ASN A 196 -16.09 -11.23 -13.27
N ARG A 197 -15.71 -12.45 -12.91
CA ARG A 197 -15.46 -12.86 -11.52
C ARG A 197 -14.06 -13.43 -11.40
N GLY A 198 -13.32 -12.96 -10.41
CA GLY A 198 -12.01 -13.46 -10.04
C GLY A 198 -12.01 -13.85 -8.56
N ASN A 199 -11.55 -15.06 -8.25
CA ASN A 199 -11.31 -15.49 -6.87
C ASN A 199 -9.86 -15.95 -6.77
N ASN A 200 -9.18 -15.59 -5.70
CA ASN A 200 -7.82 -16.04 -5.40
C ASN A 200 -7.69 -16.34 -3.92
N ALA A 201 -7.15 -17.49 -3.57
CA ALA A 201 -6.84 -17.87 -2.20
C ALA A 201 -5.39 -18.33 -2.15
N ASN A 202 -4.65 -17.86 -1.15
CA ASN A 202 -3.25 -18.24 -0.93
C ASN A 202 -3.08 -18.67 0.52
N ALA A 203 -2.27 -19.70 0.70
CA ALA A 203 -1.80 -20.16 1.99
C ALA A 203 -0.27 -20.25 1.92
N LEU A 204 0.41 -19.77 2.95
CA LEU A 204 1.84 -19.96 3.14
C LEU A 204 2.05 -20.38 4.59
N ILE A 205 2.73 -21.50 4.78
CA ILE A 205 3.11 -22.00 6.09
C ILE A 205 4.62 -22.22 6.04
N VAL A 206 5.37 -21.49 6.86
CA VAL A 206 6.83 -21.59 6.96
C VAL A 206 7.18 -21.86 8.41
N ARG A 207 8.09 -22.81 8.63
CA ARG A 207 8.68 -23.13 9.91
C ARG A 207 10.18 -22.89 9.84
N SER A 208 10.71 -22.15 10.80
CA SER A 208 12.14 -22.07 11.02
C SER A 208 12.66 -23.36 11.66
N LEU A 209 13.76 -23.90 11.12
CA LEU A 209 14.46 -25.09 11.61
C LEU A 209 15.75 -24.72 12.36
N GLY A 210 16.05 -23.43 12.50
CA GLY A 210 17.25 -22.92 13.18
C GLY A 210 17.53 -21.46 12.81
N ALA A 211 18.78 -21.03 12.98
CA ALA A 211 19.15 -19.65 12.65
C ALA A 211 19.13 -19.35 11.14
N HIS A 212 19.37 -20.37 10.31
CA HIS A 212 19.67 -20.21 8.88
C HIS A 212 18.76 -21.00 7.94
N TRP A 213 17.97 -21.95 8.44
CA TRP A 213 17.16 -22.83 7.58
C TRP A 213 15.70 -22.67 7.90
N SER A 214 14.90 -22.57 6.84
CA SER A 214 13.44 -22.56 6.92
C SER A 214 12.86 -23.52 5.90
N PHE A 215 11.78 -24.19 6.28
CA PHE A 215 11.00 -25.04 5.38
C PHE A 215 9.57 -24.51 5.31
N GLY A 216 8.98 -24.47 4.12
CA GLY A 216 7.63 -23.99 3.96
C GLY A 216 6.86 -24.66 2.83
N VAL A 217 5.55 -24.42 2.82
CA VAL A 217 4.64 -24.85 1.77
C VAL A 217 3.75 -23.69 1.39
N ARG A 218 3.67 -23.44 0.08
CA ARG A 218 2.78 -22.46 -0.53
C ARG A 218 1.64 -23.17 -1.24
N GLY A 219 0.41 -22.84 -0.89
CA GLY A 219 -0.81 -23.23 -1.60
C GLY A 219 -1.42 -22.02 -2.31
N LEU A 220 -1.85 -22.19 -3.55
CA LEU A 220 -2.64 -21.19 -4.27
C LEU A 220 -3.85 -21.86 -4.89
N ALA A 221 -5.00 -21.20 -4.86
CA ALA A 221 -6.21 -21.61 -5.55
C ALA A 221 -6.87 -20.38 -6.20
N SER A 222 -7.13 -20.42 -7.49
CA SER A 222 -7.73 -19.30 -8.21
C SER A 222 -8.82 -19.72 -9.20
N SER A 223 -9.78 -18.84 -9.43
CA SER A 223 -10.89 -19.01 -10.38
C SER A 223 -11.09 -17.70 -11.14
N SER A 224 -11.34 -17.77 -12.45
CA SER A 224 -11.51 -16.59 -13.28
C SER A 224 -12.44 -16.89 -14.45
N THR A 225 -13.55 -16.15 -14.57
CA THR A 225 -14.43 -16.27 -15.75
C THR A 225 -13.78 -15.69 -17.00
N PHE A 226 -12.94 -14.66 -16.85
CA PHE A 226 -12.20 -14.03 -17.96
C PHE A 226 -11.18 -14.99 -18.59
N LEU A 227 -10.43 -15.73 -17.77
CA LEU A 227 -9.48 -16.75 -18.26
C LEU A 227 -10.12 -18.11 -18.54
N ASN A 228 -11.46 -18.20 -18.47
CA ASN A 228 -12.20 -19.45 -18.61
C ASN A 228 -11.69 -20.58 -17.68
N GLN A 229 -11.28 -20.20 -16.47
CA GLN A 229 -10.63 -21.06 -15.49
C GLN A 229 -11.57 -21.30 -14.31
N LYS A 230 -12.13 -22.52 -14.22
CA LYS A 230 -13.00 -22.91 -13.11
C LYS A 230 -12.21 -23.03 -11.82
N LEU A 231 -11.02 -23.64 -11.88
CA LEU A 231 -10.08 -23.75 -10.76
C LEU A 231 -8.65 -23.90 -11.32
N ALA A 232 -7.70 -23.12 -10.82
CA ALA A 232 -6.29 -23.48 -10.84
C ALA A 232 -5.82 -23.64 -9.40
N ALA A 233 -5.14 -24.75 -9.11
CA ALA A 233 -4.59 -25.02 -7.79
C ALA A 233 -3.11 -25.33 -7.92
N ARG A 234 -2.28 -24.77 -7.04
CA ARG A 234 -0.86 -25.07 -6.93
C ARG A 234 -0.54 -25.39 -5.49
N ILE A 235 0.28 -26.41 -5.28
CA ILE A 235 0.92 -26.68 -4.00
C ILE A 235 2.41 -26.79 -4.25
N ALA A 236 3.20 -26.05 -3.50
CA ALA A 236 4.63 -25.95 -3.72
C ALA A 236 5.37 -25.94 -2.37
N PRO A 237 5.99 -27.06 -1.96
CA PRO A 237 7.01 -27.02 -0.91
C PRO A 237 8.20 -26.17 -1.33
N ALA A 238 8.83 -25.55 -0.34
CA ALA A 238 10.01 -24.73 -0.49
C ALA A 238 10.96 -24.93 0.69
N ILE A 239 12.25 -24.81 0.41
CA ILE A 239 13.30 -24.71 1.41
C ILE A 239 14.04 -23.39 1.19
N GLU A 240 14.41 -22.75 2.29
CA GLU A 240 15.05 -21.45 2.30
C GLU A 240 16.27 -21.49 3.22
N TYR A 241 17.38 -20.93 2.74
CA TYR A 241 18.63 -20.76 3.49
C TYR A 241 18.97 -19.28 3.60
N ASP A 242 19.02 -18.77 4.83
CA ASP A 242 19.38 -17.41 5.16
C ASP A 242 20.85 -17.34 5.56
N VAL A 243 21.68 -16.60 4.81
CA VAL A 243 23.09 -16.38 5.18
C VAL A 243 23.18 -15.53 6.44
N ILE A 244 22.25 -14.59 6.60
CA ILE A 244 22.13 -13.72 7.77
C ILE A 244 20.94 -14.20 8.61
N PRO A 245 21.10 -14.54 9.89
CA PRO A 245 20.02 -15.07 10.71
C PRO A 245 18.81 -14.13 10.76
N TYR A 246 17.61 -14.70 10.76
CA TYR A 246 16.36 -13.95 10.72
C TYR A 246 16.24 -12.85 11.80
N SER A 247 16.83 -13.06 12.98
CA SER A 247 16.85 -12.07 14.08
C SER A 247 17.68 -10.80 13.78
N GLN A 248 18.57 -10.84 12.79
CA GLN A 248 19.42 -9.73 12.36
C GLN A 248 19.02 -9.16 10.99
N SER A 249 18.02 -9.76 10.33
CA SER A 249 17.63 -9.45 8.95
C SER A 249 16.91 -8.11 8.75
N THR A 250 16.68 -7.33 9.82
CA THR A 250 16.06 -5.99 9.75
C THR A 250 16.91 -4.94 9.04
N ARG A 251 18.23 -5.19 8.87
CA ARG A 251 19.16 -4.26 8.20
C ARG A 251 19.88 -4.82 6.98
N ARG A 252 20.03 -6.14 6.89
CA ARG A 252 20.75 -6.83 5.79
C ARG A 252 20.08 -8.18 5.57
N LEU A 253 19.78 -8.53 4.32
CA LEU A 253 19.13 -9.78 3.94
C LEU A 253 19.93 -10.41 2.80
N LEU A 254 20.24 -11.70 2.93
CA LEU A 254 20.75 -12.54 1.84
C LEU A 254 20.21 -13.95 2.05
N THR A 255 19.36 -14.38 1.13
CA THR A 255 18.55 -15.59 1.26
C THR A 255 18.54 -16.33 -0.06
N PHE A 256 18.70 -17.65 -0.01
CA PHE A 256 18.54 -18.54 -1.14
C PHE A 256 17.29 -19.37 -0.95
N ARG A 257 16.34 -19.28 -1.88
CA ARG A 257 15.11 -20.07 -1.81
C ARG A 257 14.95 -20.98 -3.02
N TYR A 258 14.60 -22.23 -2.76
CA TYR A 258 14.16 -23.19 -3.77
C TYR A 258 12.71 -23.60 -3.52
N GLU A 259 11.83 -23.30 -4.47
CA GLU A 259 10.41 -23.69 -4.44
C GLU A 259 10.09 -24.55 -5.67
N VAL A 260 9.44 -25.69 -5.48
CA VAL A 260 8.99 -26.57 -6.57
C VAL A 260 7.61 -27.12 -6.27
N GLY A 261 6.72 -27.16 -7.27
CA GLY A 261 5.38 -27.67 -7.04
C GLY A 261 4.52 -27.86 -8.29
N PRO A 262 3.60 -28.84 -8.28
CA PRO A 262 2.62 -29.02 -9.34
C PRO A 262 1.54 -27.94 -9.32
N THR A 263 1.12 -27.54 -10.51
CA THR A 263 -0.04 -26.67 -10.76
C THR A 263 -1.05 -27.44 -11.61
N ALA A 264 -2.28 -27.55 -11.14
CA ALA A 264 -3.39 -28.20 -11.82
C ALA A 264 -4.43 -27.16 -12.27
N TYR A 265 -4.91 -27.29 -13.51
CA TYR A 265 -5.93 -26.42 -14.10
C TYR A 265 -7.19 -27.21 -14.48
N ARG A 266 -8.35 -26.61 -14.21
CA ARG A 266 -9.67 -27.05 -14.67
C ARG A 266 -10.38 -25.88 -15.34
N GLY A 267 -10.59 -25.97 -16.65
CA GLY A 267 -11.38 -24.99 -17.42
C GLY A 267 -12.90 -25.23 -17.34
N PHE A 268 -13.71 -24.30 -17.86
CA PHE A 268 -15.14 -24.56 -18.08
C PHE A 268 -15.38 -25.38 -19.36
N THR A 269 -14.58 -25.19 -20.41
CA THR A 269 -14.42 -26.14 -21.51
C THR A 269 -13.42 -27.22 -21.10
N ARG A 270 -13.75 -28.50 -21.29
CA ARG A 270 -12.96 -29.65 -20.79
C ARG A 270 -11.52 -29.63 -21.33
N ALA A 271 -10.61 -29.07 -20.57
CA ALA A 271 -9.17 -29.25 -20.71
C ALA A 271 -8.56 -29.29 -19.31
N TYR A 272 -7.85 -30.38 -19.01
CA TYR A 272 -7.04 -30.53 -17.80
C TYR A 272 -5.57 -30.39 -18.21
N ARG A 273 -4.82 -29.56 -17.50
CA ARG A 273 -3.37 -29.41 -17.69
C ARG A 273 -2.68 -29.41 -16.33
N CYS A 274 -1.55 -30.11 -16.26
CA CYS A 274 -0.65 -30.09 -15.12
C CYS A 274 0.71 -29.53 -15.56
N ALA A 275 1.28 -28.62 -14.77
CA ALA A 275 2.60 -28.05 -15.00
C ALA A 275 3.41 -28.03 -13.69
N CYS A 276 4.71 -28.31 -13.77
CA CYS A 276 5.64 -28.16 -12.65
C CYS A 276 6.51 -26.92 -12.90
N SER A 277 6.76 -26.10 -11.88
CA SER A 277 7.65 -24.93 -12.01
C SER A 277 8.56 -24.84 -10.80
N ALA A 278 9.85 -24.65 -11.04
CA ALA A 278 10.84 -24.36 -10.02
C ALA A 278 11.18 -22.87 -10.03
N VAL A 279 11.27 -22.24 -8.86
CA VAL A 279 11.70 -20.85 -8.70
C VAL A 279 12.92 -20.83 -7.77
N LEU A 280 14.05 -20.37 -8.29
CA LEU A 280 15.23 -20.01 -7.52
C LEU A 280 15.20 -18.48 -7.32
N ALA A 281 15.30 -18.01 -6.09
CA ALA A 281 15.41 -16.60 -5.73
C ALA A 281 16.62 -16.40 -4.84
#